data_AF-A0A969PX89-F1
#
_entry.id   AF-A0A969PX89-F1
#
_cell.length_a   1.000
_cell.length_b   1.000
_cell.length_c   1.000
_cell.angle_alpha   90.00
_cell.angle_beta   90.00
_cell.angle_gamma   90.00
#
_symmetry.space_group_name_H-M   'P 1'
#
loop_
_entity.id
_entity.type
_entity.pdbx_description
1 polymer ?
#
loop_
_entity_poly.entity_id
_entity_poly.type
_entity_poly.pdbx_seq_one_letter_code
_entity_poly.pdbx_strand_id
1 'polypeptide(L)'
;MRGKRYTLIGLAFYLTYIGGASYYAVSFPIRVLHHVLITGLLAVWLIGRLRRGRGLPQSGLNMALYASIALWGVTALLGLSPRMSLEWLWFGLIHSLFFLYLVEQIRRGYQRPVMEAVFFMAMGVLLLSGLELTSWLLGWGLVPGTDVGWLVTGHLPHLTDLPRIALPMAVSTLVAGYTAPLVVVAGVWAVTTRGRAYQVILGGLALLLAGVLLLTSSRGGALSLGAALGALLLMRLGQQPRVRALIPPRVLI
;
A
#
# COMPACT_ATOMS: atom_id res chain seq x y z
N MET A 1 25.98 -5.75 -1.32
CA MET A 1 24.60 -5.83 -0.76
C MET A 1 23.92 -4.46 -0.60
N ARG A 2 24.62 -3.40 -0.16
CA ARG A 2 24.04 -2.06 0.05
C ARG A 2 23.37 -1.46 -1.21
N GLY A 3 24.01 -1.56 -2.38
CA GLY A 3 23.44 -1.05 -3.65
C GLY A 3 22.06 -1.63 -3.97
N LYS A 4 21.89 -2.96 -3.90
CA LYS A 4 20.60 -3.64 -4.14
C LYS A 4 19.48 -3.14 -3.23
N ARG A 5 19.82 -2.82 -1.97
CA ARG A 5 18.87 -2.28 -0.98
C ARG A 5 18.41 -0.88 -1.36
N TYR A 6 19.33 0.02 -1.69
CA TYR A 6 18.98 1.38 -2.11
C TYR A 6 18.20 1.39 -3.42
N THR A 7 18.54 0.52 -4.38
CA THR A 7 17.76 0.35 -5.61
C THR A 7 16.33 -0.10 -5.30
N LEU A 8 16.13 -1.04 -4.38
CA LEU A 8 14.79 -1.49 -3.98
C LEU A 8 13.99 -0.35 -3.34
N ILE A 9 14.59 0.40 -2.40
CA ILE A 9 13.92 1.52 -1.72
C ILE A 9 13.59 2.63 -2.72
N GLY A 10 14.55 3.00 -3.59
CA GLY A 10 14.32 4.02 -4.62
C GLY A 10 13.25 3.60 -5.63
N LEU A 11 13.23 2.32 -6.03
CA LEU A 11 12.18 1.78 -6.88
C LEU A 11 10.83 1.79 -6.16
N ALA A 12 10.76 1.39 -4.89
CA ALA A 12 9.53 1.44 -4.10
C ALA A 12 9.00 2.87 -3.98
N PHE A 13 9.89 3.84 -3.77
CA PHE A 13 9.55 5.26 -3.72
C PHE A 13 8.95 5.74 -5.05
N TYR A 14 9.63 5.46 -6.17
CA TYR A 14 9.12 5.79 -7.49
C TYR A 14 7.75 5.15 -7.75
N LEU A 15 7.61 3.85 -7.50
CA LEU A 15 6.38 3.11 -7.76
C LEU A 15 5.21 3.60 -6.89
N THR A 16 5.49 4.10 -5.69
CA THR A 16 4.45 4.58 -4.76
C THR A 16 4.09 6.04 -5.02
N TYR A 17 5.07 6.93 -5.02
CA TYR A 17 4.85 8.38 -4.95
C TYR A 17 4.81 9.09 -6.30
N ILE A 18 5.34 8.45 -7.34
CA ILE A 18 5.39 9.04 -8.69
C ILE A 18 4.49 8.24 -9.61
N GLY A 19 4.81 6.96 -9.79
CA GLY A 19 4.13 6.09 -10.73
C GLY A 19 2.79 5.54 -10.25
N GLY A 20 2.60 5.40 -8.93
CA GLY A 20 1.35 4.88 -8.33
C GLY A 20 0.45 5.97 -7.76
N ALA A 21 0.90 7.23 -7.77
CA ALA A 21 0.13 8.37 -7.32
C ALA A 21 -0.72 8.96 -8.46
N SER A 22 -1.48 10.01 -8.16
CA SER A 22 -2.29 10.74 -9.14
C SER A 22 -1.51 11.24 -10.37
N TYR A 23 -0.20 11.45 -10.25
CA TYR A 23 0.68 11.83 -11.36
C TYR A 23 0.61 10.87 -12.56
N TYR A 24 0.39 9.57 -12.32
CA TYR A 24 0.14 8.60 -13.40
C TYR A 24 -1.08 8.95 -14.24
N ALA A 25 -2.15 9.43 -13.58
CA ALA A 25 -3.40 9.76 -14.25
C ALA A 25 -3.30 11.10 -14.99
N VAL A 26 -2.59 12.09 -14.44
CA VAL A 26 -2.57 13.45 -15.01
C VAL A 26 -1.43 13.72 -15.99
N SER A 27 -0.29 13.01 -15.86
CA SER A 27 0.89 13.25 -16.68
C SER A 27 1.15 12.10 -17.64
N PHE A 28 0.91 12.35 -18.94
CA PHE A 28 1.12 11.36 -19.99
C PHE A 28 2.56 10.81 -20.04
N PRO A 29 3.63 11.63 -19.96
CA PRO A 29 4.99 11.11 -19.90
C PRO A 29 5.25 10.19 -18.70
N ILE A 30 4.74 10.55 -17.51
CA ILE A 30 4.87 9.72 -16.31
C ILE A 30 4.11 8.40 -16.49
N ARG A 31 2.91 8.45 -17.06
CA ARG A 31 2.10 7.27 -17.36
C ARG A 31 2.86 6.29 -18.26
N VAL A 32 3.36 6.76 -19.40
CA VAL A 32 4.09 5.94 -20.37
C VAL A 32 5.35 5.37 -19.73
N LEU A 33 6.14 6.20 -19.05
CA LEU A 33 7.36 5.76 -18.37
C LEU A 33 7.06 4.68 -17.32
N HIS A 34 6.06 4.90 -16.45
CA HIS A 34 5.66 3.93 -15.44
C HIS A 34 5.21 2.61 -16.07
N HIS A 35 4.36 2.69 -17.09
CA HIS A 35 3.82 1.54 -17.78
C HIS A 35 4.92 0.68 -18.43
N VAL A 36 5.82 1.31 -19.18
CA VAL A 36 6.98 0.63 -19.81
C VAL A 36 7.91 0.05 -18.75
N LEU A 37 8.25 0.84 -17.72
CA LEU A 37 9.19 0.42 -16.68
C LEU A 37 8.67 -0.80 -15.91
N ILE A 38 7.44 -0.75 -15.37
CA ILE A 38 6.92 -1.84 -14.55
C ILE A 38 6.66 -3.10 -15.37
N THR A 39 6.14 -2.94 -16.59
CA THR A 39 5.92 -4.06 -17.51
C THR A 39 7.25 -4.70 -17.88
N GLY A 40 8.27 -3.91 -18.23
CA GLY A 40 9.60 -4.41 -18.57
C GLY A 40 10.26 -5.16 -17.40
N LEU A 41 10.25 -4.59 -16.20
CA LEU A 41 10.84 -5.22 -15.01
C LEU A 41 10.18 -6.55 -14.67
N LEU A 42 8.84 -6.60 -14.66
CA LEU A 42 8.10 -7.82 -14.35
C LEU A 42 8.18 -8.85 -15.47
N ALA A 43 8.17 -8.43 -16.74
CA ALA A 43 8.35 -9.32 -17.88
C ALA A 43 9.74 -9.98 -17.88
N VAL A 44 10.81 -9.21 -17.68
CA VAL A 44 12.18 -9.74 -17.59
C VAL A 44 12.30 -10.74 -16.43
N TRP A 45 11.72 -10.40 -15.26
CA TRP A 45 11.69 -11.31 -14.12
C TRP A 45 10.94 -12.62 -14.43
N LEU A 46 9.74 -12.52 -15.01
CA LEU A 46 8.88 -13.66 -15.33
C LEU A 46 9.51 -14.57 -16.39
N ILE A 47 9.96 -14.00 -17.51
CA ILE A 47 10.67 -14.72 -18.58
C ILE A 47 11.91 -15.41 -18.03
N GLY A 48 12.69 -14.72 -17.19
CA GLY A 48 13.86 -15.29 -16.54
C GLY A 48 13.53 -16.46 -15.58
N ARG A 49 12.33 -16.51 -15.00
CA ARG A 49 11.86 -17.68 -14.21
C ARG A 49 11.48 -18.83 -15.12
N LEU A 50 10.69 -18.55 -16.15
CA LEU A 50 10.19 -19.57 -17.10
C LEU A 50 11.35 -20.25 -17.82
N ARG A 51 12.34 -19.48 -18.30
CA ARG A 51 13.55 -20.01 -18.95
C ARG A 51 14.41 -20.91 -18.05
N ARG A 52 14.31 -20.77 -16.73
CA ARG A 52 15.02 -21.60 -15.74
C ARG A 52 14.17 -22.78 -15.24
N GLY A 53 13.02 -23.05 -15.85
CA GLY A 53 12.12 -24.15 -15.46
C GLY A 53 11.50 -23.98 -14.07
N ARG A 54 11.52 -22.76 -13.48
CA ARG A 54 11.05 -22.56 -12.10
C ARG A 54 9.52 -22.42 -12.00
N GLY A 55 8.79 -22.27 -13.11
CA GLY A 55 7.33 -22.03 -13.09
C GLY A 55 6.94 -20.72 -12.41
N LEU A 56 5.71 -20.59 -11.89
CA LEU A 56 5.28 -19.44 -11.06
C LEU A 56 5.54 -19.69 -9.55
N PRO A 57 5.78 -18.65 -8.73
CA PRO A 57 5.89 -18.81 -7.28
C PRO A 57 4.63 -19.45 -6.69
N GLN A 58 4.80 -20.46 -5.83
CA GLN A 58 3.67 -21.08 -5.14
C GLN A 58 3.27 -20.26 -3.91
N SER A 59 1.99 -19.91 -3.81
CA SER A 59 1.36 -19.27 -2.64
C SER A 59 -0.01 -19.91 -2.39
N GLY A 60 -0.50 -19.85 -1.15
CA GLY A 60 -1.86 -20.31 -0.82
C GLY A 60 -2.97 -19.50 -1.50
N LEU A 61 -2.65 -18.33 -2.07
CA LEU A 61 -3.58 -17.47 -2.78
C LEU A 61 -3.56 -17.66 -4.30
N ASN A 62 -2.73 -18.59 -4.83
CA ASN A 62 -2.57 -18.74 -6.28
C ASN A 62 -3.89 -19.07 -6.99
N MET A 63 -4.68 -20.00 -6.46
CA MET A 63 -5.95 -20.39 -7.07
C MET A 63 -6.93 -19.20 -7.11
N ALA A 64 -7.07 -18.48 -6.00
CA ALA A 64 -7.90 -17.28 -5.94
C ALA A 64 -7.41 -16.22 -6.92
N LEU A 65 -6.10 -16.00 -7.00
CA LEU A 65 -5.48 -15.06 -7.93
C LEU A 65 -5.77 -15.42 -9.40
N TYR A 66 -5.61 -16.69 -9.77
CA TYR A 66 -5.88 -17.16 -11.13
C TYR A 66 -7.36 -17.05 -11.48
N ALA A 67 -8.25 -17.41 -10.54
CA ALA A 67 -9.69 -17.26 -10.71
C ALA A 67 -10.06 -15.78 -10.91
N SER A 68 -9.50 -14.86 -10.11
CA SER A 68 -9.70 -13.42 -10.27
C SER A 68 -9.20 -12.92 -11.63
N ILE A 69 -8.00 -13.32 -12.06
CA ILE A 69 -7.46 -12.93 -13.37
C ILE A 69 -8.33 -13.44 -14.52
N ALA A 70 -8.78 -14.70 -14.46
CA ALA A 70 -9.66 -15.28 -15.46
C ALA A 70 -11.00 -14.53 -15.52
N LEU A 71 -11.60 -14.28 -14.36
CA LEU A 71 -12.84 -13.52 -14.25
C LEU A 71 -12.67 -12.10 -14.81
N TRP A 72 -11.62 -11.39 -14.41
CA TRP A 72 -11.32 -10.04 -14.91
C TRP A 72 -11.11 -10.04 -16.42
N GLY A 73 -10.41 -11.03 -16.97
CA GLY A 73 -10.22 -11.20 -18.40
C GLY A 73 -11.54 -11.36 -19.15
N VAL A 74 -12.41 -12.26 -18.69
CA VAL A 74 -13.76 -12.45 -19.27
C VAL A 74 -14.58 -11.16 -19.17
N THR A 75 -14.61 -10.51 -18.01
CA THR A 75 -15.36 -9.25 -17.84
C THR A 75 -14.80 -8.12 -18.68
N ALA A 76 -13.48 -8.08 -18.91
CA ALA A 76 -12.86 -7.05 -19.74
C ALA A 76 -13.21 -7.22 -21.22
N LEU A 77 -13.26 -8.46 -21.70
CA LEU A 77 -13.63 -8.77 -23.08
C LEU A 77 -15.13 -8.57 -23.36
N LEU A 78 -15.99 -8.87 -22.38
CA LEU A 78 -17.45 -8.74 -22.49
C LEU A 78 -17.99 -7.37 -22.04
N GLY A 79 -17.10 -6.45 -21.64
CA GLY A 79 -17.50 -5.12 -21.17
C GLY A 79 -18.06 -4.23 -22.28
N LEU A 80 -18.82 -3.20 -21.90
CA LEU A 80 -19.40 -2.21 -22.84
C LEU A 80 -18.34 -1.49 -23.69
N SER A 81 -17.13 -1.33 -23.15
CA SER A 81 -15.97 -0.76 -23.86
C SER A 81 -14.75 -1.66 -23.63
N PRO A 82 -14.57 -2.72 -24.44
CA PRO A 82 -13.51 -3.70 -24.24
C PRO A 82 -12.11 -3.07 -24.24
N ARG A 83 -11.89 -2.06 -25.08
CA ARG A 83 -10.61 -1.32 -25.12
C ARG A 83 -10.27 -0.72 -23.75
N MET A 84 -11.20 0.02 -23.15
CA MET A 84 -10.97 0.66 -21.85
C MET A 84 -10.82 -0.39 -20.76
N SER A 85 -11.65 -1.44 -20.78
CA SER A 85 -11.58 -2.50 -19.78
C SER A 85 -10.28 -3.29 -19.85
N LEU A 86 -9.72 -3.52 -21.03
CA LEU A 86 -8.40 -4.17 -21.19
C LEU A 86 -7.26 -3.28 -20.68
N GLU A 87 -7.35 -1.95 -20.83
CA GLU A 87 -6.39 -1.02 -20.22
C GLU A 87 -6.44 -1.11 -18.68
N TRP A 88 -7.63 -1.21 -18.09
CA TRP A 88 -7.77 -1.42 -16.64
C TRP A 88 -7.33 -2.81 -16.18
N LEU A 89 -7.53 -3.84 -17.00
CA LEU A 89 -7.07 -5.20 -16.71
C LEU A 89 -5.55 -5.25 -16.52
N TRP A 90 -4.80 -4.43 -17.25
CA TRP A 90 -3.35 -4.32 -17.09
C TRP A 90 -2.95 -4.05 -15.63
N PHE A 91 -3.66 -3.16 -14.94
CA PHE A 91 -3.38 -2.89 -13.52
C PHE A 91 -3.56 -4.13 -12.67
N GLY A 92 -4.67 -4.86 -12.83
CA GLY A 92 -4.93 -6.09 -12.10
C GLY A 92 -3.85 -7.14 -12.33
N LEU A 93 -3.41 -7.30 -13.59
CA LEU A 93 -2.34 -8.23 -13.96
C LEU A 93 -0.99 -7.84 -13.36
N ILE A 94 -0.60 -6.57 -13.46
CA ILE A 94 0.67 -6.07 -12.91
C ILE A 94 0.72 -6.22 -11.39
N HIS A 95 -0.35 -5.88 -10.68
CA HIS A 95 -0.41 -6.06 -9.22
C HIS A 95 -0.37 -7.54 -8.82
N SER A 96 -1.01 -8.41 -9.60
CA SER A 96 -0.95 -9.87 -9.40
C SER A 96 0.46 -10.42 -9.59
N LEU A 97 1.16 -10.00 -10.64
CA LEU A 97 2.55 -10.37 -10.88
C LEU A 97 3.49 -9.78 -9.83
N PHE A 98 3.25 -8.54 -9.41
CA PHE A 98 4.03 -7.90 -8.35
C PHE A 98 3.84 -8.61 -7.01
N PHE A 99 2.63 -9.05 -6.67
CA PHE A 99 2.37 -9.91 -5.52
C PHE A 99 3.19 -11.20 -5.59
N LEU A 100 3.14 -11.93 -6.71
CA LEU A 100 3.93 -13.17 -6.88
C LEU A 100 5.44 -12.89 -6.79
N TYR A 101 5.91 -11.77 -7.33
CA TYR A 101 7.28 -11.32 -7.17
C TYR A 101 7.65 -11.14 -5.70
N LEU A 102 6.82 -10.45 -4.91
CA LEU A 102 7.06 -10.25 -3.47
C LEU A 102 7.05 -11.57 -2.69
N VAL A 103 6.12 -12.49 -2.99
CA VAL A 103 6.10 -13.84 -2.40
C VAL A 103 7.42 -14.55 -2.64
N GLU A 104 7.94 -14.50 -3.87
CA GLU A 104 9.24 -15.10 -4.20
C GLU A 104 10.39 -14.44 -3.45
N GLN A 105 10.41 -13.11 -3.35
CA GLN A 105 11.46 -12.40 -2.60
C GLN A 105 11.47 -12.82 -1.12
N ILE A 106 10.30 -12.90 -0.49
CA ILE A 106 10.15 -13.33 0.89
C ILE A 106 10.62 -14.77 1.06
N ARG A 107 10.20 -15.70 0.17
CA ARG A 107 10.65 -17.11 0.19
C ARG A 107 12.15 -17.28 0.03
N ARG A 108 12.82 -16.37 -0.67
CA ARG A 108 14.28 -16.34 -0.81
C ARG A 108 15.01 -15.67 0.36
N GLY A 109 14.30 -15.30 1.43
CA GLY A 109 14.89 -14.65 2.59
C GLY A 109 15.07 -13.14 2.45
N TYR A 110 14.58 -12.51 1.38
CA TYR A 110 14.60 -11.04 1.20
C TYR A 110 13.44 -10.33 1.94
N GLN A 111 12.85 -10.97 2.95
CA GLN A 111 11.79 -10.37 3.76
C GLN A 111 12.24 -9.04 4.39
N ARG A 112 13.44 -9.00 5.00
CA ARG A 112 13.91 -7.78 5.68
C ARG A 112 14.00 -6.57 4.74
N PRO A 113 14.67 -6.63 3.57
CA PRO A 113 14.69 -5.51 2.62
C PRO A 113 13.30 -5.07 2.14
N VAL A 114 12.37 -6.02 1.91
CA VAL A 114 10.99 -5.70 1.52
C VAL A 114 10.28 -4.93 2.62
N MET A 115 10.38 -5.40 3.85
CA MET A 115 9.76 -4.75 5.01
C MET A 115 10.38 -3.38 5.30
N GLU A 116 11.70 -3.24 5.14
CA GLU A 116 12.37 -1.95 5.25
C GLU A 116 11.88 -0.97 4.17
N ALA A 117 11.70 -1.41 2.93
CA ALA A 117 11.14 -0.57 1.88
C ALA A 117 9.73 -0.10 2.22
N VAL A 118 8.85 -1.00 2.70
CA VAL A 118 7.51 -0.66 3.17
C VAL A 118 7.55 0.36 4.33
N PHE A 119 8.49 0.20 5.27
CA PHE A 119 8.69 1.14 6.37
C PHE A 119 9.14 2.52 5.86
N PHE A 120 10.06 2.57 4.91
CA PHE A 120 10.46 3.85 4.28
C PHE A 120 9.29 4.51 3.55
N MET A 121 8.43 3.71 2.89
CA MET A 121 7.23 4.28 2.28
C MET A 121 6.29 4.82 3.34
N ALA A 122 6.02 4.09 4.42
CA ALA A 122 5.21 4.59 5.54
C ALA A 122 5.76 5.89 6.14
N MET A 123 7.08 5.98 6.33
CA MET A 123 7.72 7.21 6.77
C MET A 123 7.53 8.35 5.76
N GLY A 124 7.59 8.07 4.47
CA GLY A 124 7.26 9.06 3.42
C GLY A 124 5.85 9.63 3.57
N VAL A 125 4.85 8.78 3.86
CA VAL A 125 3.47 9.22 4.11
C VAL A 125 3.44 10.16 5.30
N LEU A 126 4.06 9.79 6.42
CA LEU A 126 4.08 10.63 7.62
C LEU A 126 4.79 11.96 7.40
N LEU A 127 5.95 11.97 6.73
CA LEU A 127 6.71 13.18 6.48
C LEU A 127 5.94 14.15 5.57
N LEU A 128 5.35 13.65 4.49
CA LEU A 128 4.56 14.48 3.58
C LEU A 128 3.27 14.96 4.24
N SER A 129 2.59 14.12 5.02
CA SER A 129 1.39 14.53 5.77
C SER A 129 1.73 15.55 6.85
N GLY A 130 2.85 15.37 7.55
CA GLY A 130 3.35 16.33 8.53
C GLY A 130 3.74 17.66 7.88
N LEU A 131 4.33 17.63 6.69
CA LEU A 131 4.61 18.84 5.91
C LEU A 131 3.32 19.58 5.53
N GLU A 132 2.30 18.87 5.10
CA GLU A 132 0.99 19.45 4.78
C GLU A 132 0.33 20.07 6.02
N LEU A 133 0.33 19.36 7.16
CA LEU A 133 -0.21 19.86 8.43
C LEU A 133 0.55 21.06 8.97
N THR A 134 1.88 21.04 8.90
CA THR A 134 2.73 22.16 9.36
C THR A 134 2.57 23.37 8.44
N SER A 135 2.47 23.15 7.12
CA SER A 135 2.18 24.21 6.16
C SER A 135 0.83 24.87 6.46
N TRP A 136 -0.22 24.07 6.71
CA TRP A 136 -1.55 24.57 7.10
C TRP A 136 -1.51 25.31 8.45
N LEU A 137 -0.90 24.71 9.47
CA LEU A 137 -0.87 25.27 10.82
C LEU A 137 -0.13 26.60 10.85
N LEU A 138 1.00 26.70 10.14
CA LEU A 138 1.89 27.85 10.20
C LEU A 138 1.62 28.88 9.11
N GLY A 139 0.94 28.53 8.02
CA GLY A 139 0.70 29.41 6.89
C GLY A 139 1.89 29.52 5.95
N TRP A 140 2.64 28.43 5.73
CA TRP A 140 3.86 28.47 4.90
C TRP A 140 3.59 28.46 3.40
N GLY A 141 2.39 28.08 2.96
CA GLY A 141 2.05 28.02 1.53
C GLY A 141 2.82 26.96 0.73
N LEU A 142 3.40 25.94 1.38
CA LEU A 142 4.08 24.83 0.68
C LEU A 142 3.11 23.93 -0.09
N VAL A 143 1.85 23.90 0.36
CA VAL A 143 0.75 23.18 -0.28
C VAL A 143 -0.30 24.20 -0.72
N PRO A 144 -0.95 24.04 -1.88
CA PRO A 144 -2.01 24.94 -2.30
C PRO A 144 -3.09 25.13 -1.23
N GLY A 145 -3.43 26.38 -0.91
CA GLY A 145 -4.44 26.72 0.12
C GLY A 145 -3.93 26.66 1.56
N THR A 146 -2.62 26.65 1.78
CA THR A 146 -2.00 26.67 3.13
C THR A 146 -1.16 27.93 3.37
N ASP A 147 -1.43 29.00 2.65
CA ASP A 147 -0.77 30.31 2.73
C ASP A 147 -1.29 31.18 3.90
N VAL A 148 -2.43 30.81 4.49
CA VAL A 148 -3.02 31.50 5.64
C VAL A 148 -3.07 30.55 6.82
N GLY A 149 -2.22 30.81 7.83
CA GLY A 149 -2.13 30.02 9.06
C GLY A 149 -1.73 30.86 10.26
N TRP A 150 -1.40 30.21 11.37
CA TRP A 150 -1.21 30.86 12.67
C TRP A 150 -0.18 31.97 12.66
N LEU A 151 0.97 31.79 12.00
CA LEU A 151 2.01 32.82 11.96
C LEU A 151 1.59 34.05 11.17
N VAL A 152 0.67 33.89 10.21
CA VAL A 152 0.18 34.98 9.36
C VAL A 152 -0.98 35.70 10.02
N THR A 153 -1.92 34.97 10.63
CA THR A 153 -3.14 35.53 11.21
C THR A 153 -3.00 35.91 12.69
N GLY A 154 -1.97 35.43 13.38
CA GLY A 154 -1.81 35.54 14.84
C GLY A 154 -2.77 34.67 15.65
N HIS A 155 -3.68 33.94 14.99
CA HIS A 155 -4.72 33.13 15.63
C HIS A 155 -4.55 31.66 15.27
N LEU A 156 -4.70 30.76 16.24
CA LEU A 156 -4.67 29.33 15.97
C LEU A 156 -5.84 28.94 15.05
N PRO A 157 -5.60 28.19 13.96
CA PRO A 157 -6.66 27.70 13.10
C PRO A 157 -7.70 26.88 13.87
N HIS A 158 -8.98 27.03 13.50
CA HIS A 158 -10.04 26.25 14.13
C HIS A 158 -9.93 24.77 13.72
N LEU A 159 -10.22 23.87 14.67
CA LEU A 159 -10.22 22.42 14.42
C LEU A 159 -11.28 21.99 13.39
N THR A 160 -12.29 22.82 13.15
CA THR A 160 -13.29 22.60 12.09
C THR A 160 -12.69 22.73 10.69
N ASP A 161 -11.56 23.41 10.55
CA ASP A 161 -10.92 23.76 9.28
C ASP A 161 -9.70 22.85 8.99
N LEU A 162 -9.66 21.67 9.61
CA LEU A 162 -8.57 20.72 9.41
C LEU A 162 -8.46 20.29 7.94
N PRO A 163 -7.25 20.32 7.36
CA PRO A 163 -7.06 19.98 5.96
C PRO A 163 -7.28 18.48 5.75
N ARG A 164 -7.87 18.13 4.62
CA ARG A 164 -7.96 16.73 4.18
C ARG A 164 -6.62 16.32 3.59
N ILE A 165 -5.86 15.55 4.37
CA ILE A 165 -4.51 15.14 3.97
C ILE A 165 -4.55 14.43 2.62
N ALA A 166 -3.83 15.02 1.66
CA ALA A 166 -3.78 14.55 0.29
C ALA A 166 -2.36 14.60 -0.28
N LEU A 167 -1.44 15.39 0.28
CA LEU A 167 -0.11 15.65 -0.28
C LEU A 167 0.67 14.38 -0.67
N PRO A 168 0.68 13.29 0.14
CA PRO A 168 1.46 12.10 -0.22
C PRO A 168 1.11 11.49 -1.59
N MET A 169 -0.13 11.63 -2.07
CA MET A 169 -0.57 11.06 -3.37
C MET A 169 -1.38 12.04 -4.23
N ALA A 170 -1.41 13.31 -3.84
CA ALA A 170 -2.29 14.39 -4.29
C ALA A 170 -3.81 14.14 -4.18
N VAL A 171 -4.25 12.97 -3.70
CA VAL A 171 -5.66 12.62 -3.56
C VAL A 171 -5.87 11.90 -2.23
N SER A 172 -6.71 12.46 -1.35
CA SER A 172 -6.92 11.93 0.00
C SER A 172 -7.44 10.50 0.03
N THR A 173 -8.27 10.09 -0.93
CA THR A 173 -8.77 8.71 -1.02
C THR A 173 -7.68 7.70 -1.38
N LEU A 174 -6.70 8.08 -2.23
CA LEU A 174 -5.53 7.26 -2.53
C LEU A 174 -4.62 7.15 -1.31
N VAL A 175 -4.34 8.27 -0.64
CA VAL A 175 -3.58 8.28 0.62
C VAL A 175 -4.24 7.36 1.63
N ALA A 176 -5.57 7.42 1.78
CA ALA A 176 -6.30 6.57 2.70
C ALA A 176 -6.20 5.08 2.35
N GLY A 177 -6.42 4.73 1.08
CA GLY A 177 -6.32 3.35 0.60
C GLY A 177 -4.93 2.77 0.73
N TYR A 178 -3.89 3.60 0.58
CA TYR A 178 -2.49 3.20 0.77
C TYR A 178 -2.09 3.12 2.25
N THR A 179 -2.57 4.05 3.08
CA THR A 179 -2.21 4.13 4.50
C THR A 179 -2.88 3.03 5.32
N ALA A 180 -4.11 2.65 5.00
CA ALA A 180 -4.82 1.58 5.71
C ALA A 180 -4.03 0.26 5.83
N PRO A 181 -3.51 -0.36 4.75
CA PRO A 181 -2.68 -1.56 4.87
C PRO A 181 -1.35 -1.30 5.59
N LEU A 182 -0.76 -0.10 5.50
CA LEU A 182 0.46 0.24 6.23
C LEU A 182 0.25 0.27 7.74
N VAL A 183 -0.88 0.79 8.22
CA VAL A 183 -1.28 0.74 9.64
C VAL A 183 -1.29 -0.71 10.12
N VAL A 184 -1.91 -1.59 9.34
CA VAL A 184 -2.04 -3.01 9.68
C VAL A 184 -0.66 -3.70 9.71
N VAL A 185 0.16 -3.49 8.67
CA VAL A 185 1.49 -4.08 8.59
C VAL A 185 2.38 -3.60 9.74
N ALA A 186 2.40 -2.29 10.03
CA ALA A 186 3.16 -1.72 11.13
C ALA A 186 2.68 -2.24 12.49
N GLY A 187 1.37 -2.29 12.71
CA GLY A 187 0.77 -2.78 13.96
C GLY A 187 1.03 -4.27 14.21
N VAL A 188 0.84 -5.12 13.19
CA VAL A 188 1.15 -6.56 13.29
C VAL A 188 2.65 -6.76 13.56
N TRP A 189 3.51 -5.98 12.92
CA TRP A 189 4.95 -6.09 13.14
C TRP A 189 5.37 -5.62 14.54
N ALA A 190 4.72 -4.56 15.06
CA ALA A 190 4.93 -4.09 16.42
C ALA A 190 4.62 -5.18 17.46
N VAL A 191 3.59 -6.00 17.24
CA VAL A 191 3.20 -7.08 18.17
C VAL A 191 4.11 -8.31 18.04
N THR A 192 4.66 -8.57 16.85
CA THR A 192 5.42 -9.80 16.57
C THR A 192 6.94 -9.65 16.76
N THR A 193 7.47 -8.43 16.78
CA THR A 193 8.91 -8.21 17.02
C THR A 193 9.29 -8.44 18.49
N ARG A 194 10.50 -8.96 18.75
CA ARG A 194 10.97 -9.32 20.10
C ARG A 194 11.56 -8.15 20.90
N GLY A 195 11.96 -7.05 20.24
CA GLY A 195 12.66 -5.94 20.90
C GLY A 195 11.72 -4.80 21.29
N ARG A 196 11.63 -4.48 22.59
CA ARG A 196 10.73 -3.43 23.13
C ARG A 196 10.88 -2.08 22.41
N ALA A 197 12.10 -1.66 22.08
CA ALA A 197 12.34 -0.44 21.32
C ALA A 197 11.67 -0.47 19.93
N TYR A 198 11.79 -1.59 19.20
CA TYR A 198 11.12 -1.76 17.91
C TYR A 198 9.61 -1.82 18.04
N GLN A 199 9.08 -2.45 19.10
CA GLN A 199 7.64 -2.48 19.37
C GLN A 199 7.08 -1.06 19.54
N VAL A 200 7.77 -0.22 20.33
CA VAL A 200 7.36 1.17 20.55
C VAL A 200 7.43 1.99 19.25
N ILE A 201 8.52 1.86 18.48
CA ILE A 201 8.68 2.59 17.21
C ILE A 201 7.62 2.18 16.19
N LEU A 202 7.39 0.88 15.99
CA LEU A 202 6.41 0.37 15.04
C LEU A 202 4.97 0.65 15.50
N GLY A 203 4.70 0.56 16.80
CA GLY A 203 3.41 0.90 17.38
C GLY A 203 3.10 2.40 17.23
N GLY A 204 4.10 3.26 17.50
CA GLY A 204 4.02 4.69 17.26
C GLY A 204 3.79 5.02 15.79
N LEU A 205 4.53 4.36 14.88
CA LEU A 205 4.31 4.49 13.43
C LEU A 205 2.88 4.10 13.05
N ALA A 206 2.38 2.96 13.52
CA ALA A 206 1.01 2.51 13.23
C ALA A 206 -0.04 3.52 13.74
N LEU A 207 0.15 4.06 14.94
CA LEU A 207 -0.74 5.07 15.52
C LEU A 207 -0.72 6.37 14.73
N LEU A 208 0.46 6.87 14.36
CA LEU A 208 0.61 8.08 13.55
C LEU A 208 -0.02 7.90 12.16
N LEU A 209 0.20 6.76 11.51
CA LEU A 209 -0.45 6.44 10.24
C LEU A 209 -1.98 6.35 10.37
N ALA A 210 -2.48 5.82 11.49
CA ALA A 210 -3.92 5.81 11.77
C ALA A 210 -4.45 7.24 11.94
N GLY A 211 -3.69 8.12 12.59
CA GLY A 211 -3.99 9.55 12.66
C GLY A 211 -4.07 10.19 11.27
N VAL A 212 -3.06 9.96 10.42
CA VAL A 212 -3.09 10.41 9.01
C VAL A 212 -4.31 9.88 8.28
N LEU A 213 -4.64 8.58 8.43
CA LEU A 213 -5.81 7.97 7.83
C LEU A 213 -7.10 8.68 8.24
N LEU A 214 -7.28 9.01 9.52
CA LEU A 214 -8.44 9.77 10.00
C LEU A 214 -8.49 11.16 9.37
N LEU A 215 -7.35 11.85 9.28
CA LEU A 215 -7.25 13.18 8.68
C LEU A 215 -7.52 13.19 7.16
N THR A 216 -7.43 12.05 6.47
CA THR A 216 -7.88 11.97 5.07
C THR A 216 -9.41 12.14 4.91
N SER A 217 -10.18 12.00 6.00
CA SER A 217 -11.65 12.00 5.99
C SER A 217 -12.27 10.97 5.02
N SER A 218 -11.54 9.91 4.66
CA SER A 218 -11.98 8.89 3.71
C SER A 218 -12.73 7.77 4.42
N ARG A 219 -14.05 7.67 4.16
CA ARG A 219 -14.89 6.55 4.63
C ARG A 219 -14.37 5.20 4.13
N GLY A 220 -13.93 5.14 2.87
CA GLY A 220 -13.37 3.94 2.27
C GLY A 220 -12.13 3.45 3.01
N GLY A 221 -11.21 4.36 3.37
CA GLY A 221 -10.02 4.02 4.14
C GLY A 221 -10.33 3.48 5.53
N ALA A 222 -11.27 4.10 6.24
CA ALA A 222 -11.72 3.64 7.55
C ALA A 222 -12.38 2.24 7.48
N LEU A 223 -13.23 2.01 6.48
CA LEU A 223 -13.85 0.70 6.25
C LEU A 223 -12.82 -0.37 5.90
N SER A 224 -11.83 -0.06 5.05
CA SER A 224 -10.74 -0.97 4.71
C SER A 224 -9.90 -1.34 5.94
N LEU A 225 -9.55 -0.37 6.79
CA LEU A 225 -8.84 -0.64 8.04
C LEU A 225 -9.69 -1.50 8.98
N GLY A 226 -10.96 -1.16 9.16
CA GLY A 226 -11.90 -1.94 9.98
C GLY A 226 -12.04 -3.38 9.50
N ALA A 227 -12.18 -3.59 8.18
CA ALA A 227 -12.24 -4.93 7.58
C ALA A 227 -10.94 -5.72 7.81
N ALA A 228 -9.78 -5.08 7.65
CA ALA A 228 -8.49 -5.73 7.88
C ALA A 228 -8.28 -6.11 9.36
N LEU A 229 -8.63 -5.23 10.29
CA LEU A 229 -8.58 -5.51 11.73
C LEU A 229 -9.58 -6.62 12.13
N GLY A 230 -10.79 -6.59 11.55
CA GLY A 230 -11.78 -7.64 11.73
C GLY A 230 -11.29 -9.00 11.23
N ALA A 231 -10.70 -9.05 10.03
CA ALA A 231 -10.10 -10.28 9.50
C ALA A 231 -8.97 -10.80 10.39
N LEU A 232 -8.07 -9.92 10.85
CA LEU A 232 -7.00 -10.31 11.78
C LEU A 232 -7.54 -10.84 13.12
N LEU A 233 -8.57 -10.19 13.66
CA LEU A 233 -9.23 -10.65 14.88
C LEU A 233 -9.85 -12.03 14.68
N LEU A 234 -10.58 -12.24 13.59
CA LEU A 234 -11.18 -13.54 13.25
C LEU A 234 -10.11 -14.62 13.08
N MET A 235 -9.02 -14.33 12.37
CA MET A 235 -7.89 -15.25 12.24
C MET A 235 -7.27 -15.60 13.60
N ARG A 236 -7.10 -14.61 14.48
CA ARG A 236 -6.56 -14.81 15.83
C ARG A 236 -7.50 -15.62 16.72
N LEU A 237 -8.80 -15.37 16.63
CA LEU A 237 -9.82 -16.14 17.35
C LEU A 237 -9.89 -17.58 16.84
N GLY A 238 -9.82 -17.81 15.52
CA GLY A 238 -9.78 -19.14 14.91
C GLY A 238 -8.51 -19.95 15.22
N GLN A 239 -7.45 -19.31 15.71
CA GLN A 239 -6.26 -20.01 16.22
C GLN A 239 -6.42 -20.46 17.68
N GLN A 240 -7.44 -20.00 18.41
CA GLN A 240 -7.64 -20.41 19.79
C GLN A 240 -8.14 -21.88 19.86
N PRO A 241 -7.59 -22.72 20.76
CA PRO A 241 -7.97 -24.13 20.87
C PRO A 241 -9.47 -24.35 21.12
N ARG A 242 -10.09 -23.46 21.91
CA ARG A 242 -11.52 -23.51 22.23
C ARG A 242 -12.40 -23.31 20.99
N VAL A 243 -12.04 -22.36 20.12
CA VAL A 243 -12.78 -22.09 18.88
C VAL A 243 -12.55 -23.21 17.87
N ARG A 244 -11.30 -23.70 17.76
CA ARG A 244 -10.99 -24.86 16.90
C ARG A 244 -11.76 -26.11 17.27
N ALA A 245 -11.99 -26.35 18.56
CA ALA A 245 -12.80 -27.48 19.02
C ALA A 245 -14.28 -27.40 18.59
N LEU A 246 -14.78 -26.21 18.26
CA LEU A 246 -16.15 -25.99 17.80
C LEU A 246 -16.29 -26.07 16.27
N ILE A 247 -15.19 -26.00 15.52
CA ILE A 247 -15.21 -26.06 14.05
C ILE A 247 -15.04 -27.52 13.61
N PRO A 248 -16.03 -28.14 12.95
CA PRO A 248 -15.91 -29.52 12.51
C PRO A 248 -14.75 -29.66 11.50
N PRO A 249 -13.95 -30.74 11.59
CA PRO A 249 -12.71 -30.90 10.82
C PRO A 249 -12.90 -30.91 9.29
N ARG A 250 -14.15 -31.11 8.81
CA ARG A 250 -14.50 -31.10 7.38
C ARG A 250 -14.47 -29.70 6.74
N VAL A 251 -14.47 -28.62 7.52
CA VAL A 251 -14.49 -27.23 7.04
C VAL A 251 -13.08 -26.61 7.02
N LEU A 252 -12.07 -27.29 7.57
CA LEU A 252 -10.70 -26.78 7.73
C LEU A 252 -9.74 -27.22 6.60
N ILE A 253 -10.26 -27.75 5.48
CA ILE A 253 -9.47 -28.21 4.33
C ILE A 253 -9.42 -27.11 3.26
#